data_AF-A0A954EBX5-F1
#
_entry.id   AF-A0A954EBX5-F1
#
_cell.length_a   1.000
_cell.length_b   1.000
_cell.length_c   1.000
_cell.angle_alpha   90.00
_cell.angle_beta   90.00
_cell.angle_gamma   90.00
#
_symmetry.space_group_name_H-M   'P 1'
#
loop_
_entity.id
_entity.type
_entity.pdbx_description
1 polymer ?
#
loop_
_entity_poly.entity_id
_entity_poly.type
_entity_poly.pdbx_seq_one_letter_code
_entity_poly.pdbx_strand_id
1 'polypeptide(L)'
;RFAETKEDKDRGAFKTPTIRNVALTAPYMHDGSQKTLEEVVEWYVKGGHPNDHLSDKVKKLELSDQDKADLVEFMKACTGAFPKVELARLP
;
A
#
# COMPACT_ATOMS: atom_id res chain seq x y z
N ARG A 1 3.49 5.19 -13.66
CA ARG A 1 4.71 4.60 -14.25
C ARG A 1 4.94 5.06 -15.69
N PHE A 2 3.89 5.12 -16.52
CA PHE A 2 3.92 5.71 -17.87
C PHE A 2 4.66 7.04 -17.99
N ALA A 3 4.53 7.94 -16.99
CA ALA A 3 5.23 9.23 -16.98
C ALA A 3 6.76 9.08 -17.16
N GLU A 4 7.32 7.97 -16.68
CA GLU A 4 8.74 7.64 -16.78
C GLU A 4 9.06 6.84 -18.06
N THR A 5 8.27 5.81 -18.37
CA THR A 5 8.60 4.84 -19.43
C THR A 5 8.07 5.22 -20.82
N LYS A 6 6.98 5.99 -20.89
CA LYS A 6 6.23 6.31 -22.12
C LYS A 6 5.61 5.11 -22.85
N GLU A 7 5.61 3.93 -22.23
CA GLU A 7 5.04 2.69 -22.78
C GLU A 7 3.57 2.58 -22.40
N ASP A 8 2.66 2.44 -23.38
CA ASP A 8 1.21 2.49 -23.12
C ASP A 8 0.72 1.46 -22.08
N LYS A 9 1.36 0.29 -22.03
CA LYS A 9 1.10 -0.75 -21.00
C LYS A 9 1.31 -0.30 -19.55
N ASP A 10 2.08 0.77 -19.32
CA ASP A 10 2.37 1.31 -17.99
C ASP A 10 1.40 2.46 -17.59
N ARG A 11 0.39 2.73 -18.42
CA ARG A 11 -0.68 3.69 -18.12
C ARG A 11 -1.47 3.18 -16.92
N GLY A 12 -1.73 4.07 -15.96
CA GLY A 12 -2.36 3.70 -14.68
C GLY A 12 -1.51 2.85 -13.73
N ALA A 13 -0.36 2.30 -14.18
CA ALA A 13 0.48 1.46 -13.35
C ALA A 13 1.24 2.27 -12.29
N PHE A 14 1.23 1.78 -11.05
CA PHE A 14 2.01 2.30 -9.94
C PHE A 14 3.03 1.27 -9.45
N LYS A 15 4.09 1.75 -8.79
CA LYS A 15 5.03 0.87 -8.10
C LYS A 15 4.34 0.24 -6.89
N THR A 16 4.44 -1.08 -6.73
CA THR A 16 4.03 -1.76 -5.50
C THR A 16 4.98 -1.37 -4.36
N PRO A 17 4.51 -0.71 -3.29
CA PRO A 17 5.35 -0.33 -2.16
C PRO A 17 5.70 -1.55 -1.30
N THR A 18 6.72 -1.40 -0.45
CA THR A 18 7.03 -2.40 0.60
C THR A 18 6.13 -2.23 1.80
N ILE A 19 5.90 -3.29 2.57
CA ILE A 19 5.11 -3.23 3.82
C ILE A 19 5.94 -3.03 5.10
N ARG A 20 7.26 -2.85 4.99
CA ARG A 20 8.12 -2.57 6.16
C ARG A 20 7.71 -1.24 6.79
N ASN A 21 7.48 -1.25 8.11
CA ASN A 21 7.04 -0.08 8.89
C ASN A 21 5.73 0.57 8.38
N VAL A 22 4.92 -0.13 7.59
CA VAL A 22 3.71 0.45 6.98
C VAL A 22 2.67 0.91 8.00
N ALA A 23 2.66 0.32 9.20
CA ALA A 23 1.81 0.76 10.29
C ALA A 23 2.10 2.20 10.78
N LEU A 24 3.26 2.78 10.40
CA LEU A 24 3.72 4.09 10.86
C LEU A 24 3.70 5.16 9.75
N THR A 25 3.18 4.85 8.56
CA THR A 25 3.30 5.70 7.37
C THR A 25 1.96 6.06 6.75
N ALA A 26 0.91 6.16 7.58
CA ALA A 26 -0.36 6.72 7.12
C ALA A 26 -0.18 8.20 6.68
N PRO A 27 -0.99 8.71 5.74
CA PRO A 27 -2.04 8.01 4.99
C PRO A 27 -1.47 7.13 3.86
N TYR A 28 -2.32 6.24 3.34
CA TYR A 28 -1.98 5.19 2.39
C TYR A 28 -2.47 5.48 0.97
N MET A 29 -2.05 4.63 0.04
CA MET A 29 -2.18 4.80 -1.41
C MET A 29 -1.29 5.92 -1.95
N HIS A 30 -1.25 6.08 -3.28
CA HIS A 30 -0.38 7.07 -3.93
C HIS A 30 -0.86 8.52 -3.74
N ASP A 31 -2.12 8.69 -3.38
CA ASP A 31 -2.81 9.97 -3.20
C ASP A 31 -3.18 10.26 -1.73
N GLY A 32 -2.87 9.35 -0.81
CA GLY A 32 -3.23 9.48 0.60
C GLY A 32 -4.73 9.27 0.88
N SER A 33 -5.47 8.62 -0.01
CA SER A 33 -6.93 8.48 0.10
C SER A 33 -7.40 7.59 1.25
N GLN A 34 -6.62 6.60 1.68
CA GLN A 34 -6.98 5.72 2.80
C GLN A 34 -6.21 6.13 4.06
N LYS A 35 -6.91 6.27 5.18
CA LYS A 35 -6.35 6.70 6.46
C LYS A 35 -5.86 5.55 7.31
N THR A 36 -6.43 4.37 7.12
CA THR A 36 -6.16 3.18 7.95
C THR A 36 -5.75 1.98 7.10
N LEU A 37 -5.06 1.00 7.71
CA LEU A 37 -4.69 -0.23 7.01
C LEU A 37 -5.92 -1.09 6.70
N GLU A 38 -6.92 -1.01 7.56
CA GLU A 38 -8.23 -1.66 7.41
C GLU A 38 -8.94 -1.16 6.14
N GLU A 39 -8.94 0.15 5.91
CA GLU A 39 -9.48 0.75 4.67
C GLU A 39 -8.71 0.30 3.43
N VAL A 40 -7.39 0.16 3.50
CA VAL A 40 -6.57 -0.37 2.40
C VAL A 40 -6.94 -1.82 2.10
N VAL A 41 -7.02 -2.67 3.12
CA VAL A 41 -7.40 -4.09 2.96
C VAL A 41 -8.80 -4.18 2.34
N GLU A 42 -9.76 -3.42 2.85
CA GLU A 42 -11.12 -3.42 2.32
C GLU A 42 -11.19 -2.93 0.86
N TRP A 43 -10.38 -1.93 0.49
CA TRP A 43 -10.27 -1.45 -0.89
C TRP A 43 -9.80 -2.55 -1.85
N TYR A 44 -8.78 -3.31 -1.46
CA TYR A 44 -8.28 -4.43 -2.27
C TYR A 44 -9.23 -5.63 -2.27
N VAL A 45 -9.89 -5.93 -1.15
CA VAL A 45 -10.92 -6.99 -1.07
C VAL A 45 -12.07 -6.75 -2.03
N LYS A 46 -12.48 -5.48 -2.20
CA LYS A 46 -13.51 -5.09 -3.19
C LYS A 46 -13.04 -5.18 -4.65
N GLY A 47 -11.76 -5.46 -4.89
CA GLY A 47 -11.18 -5.49 -6.24
C GLY A 47 -10.78 -4.12 -6.76
N GLY A 48 -10.58 -3.14 -5.87
CA GLY A 48 -10.19 -1.78 -6.24
C GLY A 48 -11.28 -1.00 -7.00
N HIS A 49 -10.87 0.06 -7.69
CA HIS A 49 -11.76 0.87 -8.53
C HIS A 49 -11.67 0.41 -10.00
N PRO A 50 -12.78 -0.04 -10.62
CA PRO A 50 -12.80 -0.44 -12.02
C PRO A 50 -12.34 0.70 -12.95
N ASN A 51 -11.40 0.40 -13.84
CA ASN A 51 -10.94 1.30 -14.89
C ASN A 51 -10.25 0.50 -16.01
N ASP A 52 -10.08 1.13 -17.17
CA ASP A 52 -9.53 0.49 -18.38
C ASP A 52 -8.08 -0.01 -18.23
N HIS A 53 -7.37 0.43 -17.20
CA HIS A 53 -5.98 0.07 -16.92
C HIS A 53 -5.83 -0.75 -15.63
N LEU A 54 -6.94 -1.24 -15.06
CA LEU A 54 -6.90 -2.09 -13.88
C LEU A 54 -6.23 -3.43 -14.24
N SER A 55 -5.27 -3.86 -13.43
CA SER A 55 -4.62 -5.16 -13.61
C SER A 55 -5.62 -6.29 -13.36
N ASP A 56 -5.55 -7.31 -14.21
CA ASP A 56 -6.16 -8.64 -14.06
C ASP A 56 -5.95 -9.31 -12.70
N LYS A 57 -4.90 -8.94 -11.97
CA LYS A 57 -4.57 -9.45 -10.63
C LYS A 57 -5.38 -8.76 -9.53
N VAL A 58 -5.89 -7.55 -9.76
CA VAL A 58 -6.72 -6.83 -8.80
C VAL A 58 -8.17 -7.20 -9.06
N LYS A 59 -8.64 -8.19 -8.31
CA LYS A 59 -9.99 -8.72 -8.39
C LYS A 59 -10.59 -8.84 -7.01
N LYS A 60 -11.91 -8.94 -6.94
CA LYS A 60 -12.61 -9.16 -5.68
C LYS A 60 -12.06 -10.42 -4.99
N LEU A 61 -11.81 -10.31 -3.70
CA LEU A 61 -11.36 -11.41 -2.85
C LEU A 61 -12.49 -11.77 -1.88
N GLU A 62 -12.69 -13.05 -1.66
CA GLU A 62 -13.58 -13.53 -0.61
C GLU A 62 -12.71 -13.84 0.61
N LEU A 63 -12.68 -12.91 1.56
CA LEU A 63 -11.96 -13.03 2.82
C LEU A 63 -12.96 -12.92 3.98
N SER A 64 -12.79 -13.76 4.99
CA SER A 64 -13.52 -13.61 6.24
C SER A 64 -13.06 -12.34 6.98
N ASP A 65 -13.87 -11.87 7.93
CA ASP A 65 -13.47 -10.74 8.77
C ASP A 65 -12.20 -11.05 9.58
N GLN A 66 -11.99 -12.31 9.95
CA GLN A 66 -10.78 -12.76 10.62
C GLN A 66 -9.56 -12.66 9.69
N ASP A 67 -9.67 -13.11 8.44
CA ASP A 67 -8.56 -13.02 7.47
C ASP A 67 -8.13 -11.56 7.25
N LYS A 68 -9.11 -10.64 7.18
CA LYS A 68 -8.82 -9.20 7.05
C LYS A 68 -8.08 -8.67 8.28
N ALA A 69 -8.53 -9.03 9.48
CA ALA A 69 -7.89 -8.65 10.73
C ALA A 69 -6.46 -9.20 10.83
N ASP A 70 -6.26 -10.46 10.46
CA ASP A 70 -4.96 -11.14 10.49
C ASP A 70 -3.98 -10.51 9.49
N LEU A 71 -4.46 -10.11 8.30
CA LEU A 71 -3.64 -9.37 7.33
C LEU A 71 -3.17 -8.02 7.86
N VAL A 72 -4.06 -7.29 8.55
CA VAL A 72 -3.70 -6.03 9.19
C VAL A 72 -2.68 -6.27 10.29
N GLU A 73 -2.85 -7.31 11.11
CA GLU A 73 -1.92 -7.64 12.18
C GLU A 73 -0.55 -8.07 11.65
N PHE A 74 -0.53 -8.82 10.55
CA PHE A 74 0.70 -9.17 9.84
C PHE A 74 1.46 -7.92 9.35
N MET A 75 0.75 -6.93 8.80
CA MET A 75 1.37 -5.66 8.38
C MET A 75 1.90 -4.86 9.58
N LYS A 76 1.21 -4.86 10.72
CA LYS A 76 1.69 -4.26 11.97
C LYS A 76 2.97 -4.95 12.46
N ALA A 77 3.03 -6.27 12.39
CA ALA A 77 4.21 -7.07 12.75
C ALA A 77 5.44 -6.82 11.86
N CYS A 78 5.27 -6.21 10.67
CA CYS A 78 6.36 -5.77 9.81
C CYS A 78 7.05 -4.47 10.27
N THR A 79 6.74 -4.00 11.48
CA THR A 79 7.32 -2.79 12.07
C THR A 79 8.54 -3.13 12.92
N GLY A 80 9.68 -2.53 12.58
CA GLY A 80 10.93 -2.70 13.31
C GLY A 80 11.34 -1.44 14.07
N ALA A 81 12.37 -1.55 14.91
CA ALA A 81 12.96 -0.40 15.58
C ALA A 81 13.58 0.58 14.55
N PHE A 82 13.38 1.88 14.77
CA PHE A 82 14.09 2.89 14.01
C PHE A 82 15.55 2.97 14.44
N PRO A 83 16.47 3.29 13.51
CA PRO A 83 17.85 3.60 13.88
C PRO A 83 17.87 4.82 14.80
N LYS A 84 18.70 4.76 15.85
CA LYS A 84 18.98 5.93 16.69
C LYS A 84 19.86 6.89 15.87
N VAL A 85 19.38 8.10 15.65
CA VAL A 85 20.12 9.15 14.95
C VAL A 85 20.57 10.18 15.97
N GLU A 86 21.88 10.37 16.10
CA GLU A 86 22.44 11.46 16.91
C GLU A 86 22.52 12.73 16.07
N LEU A 87 21.98 13.84 16.58
CA LEU A 87 22.03 15.13 15.90
C LEU A 87 23.45 15.71 16.02
N ALA A 88 24.26 15.55 14.99
CA ALA A 88 25.52 16.26 14.86
C ALA A 88 25.27 17.71 14.40
N ARG A 89 26.20 18.61 14.74
CA ARG A 89 26.17 19.99 14.24
C ARG A 89 26.43 19.98 12.73
N LEU A 90 25.46 20.49 11.95
CA LEU A 90 25.68 20.77 10.54
C LEU A 90 26.79 21.84 10.40
N PRO A 91 27.67 21.74 9.39
CA PRO A 91 28.74 22.71 9.16
C PRO A 91 28.21 24.14 8.98
#